data_AF-E5A5A5-F1
#
_entry.id   AF-E5A5A5-F1
#
_cell.length_a   1.000
_cell.length_b   1.000
_cell.length_c   1.000
_cell.angle_alpha   90.00
_cell.angle_beta   90.00
_cell.angle_gamma   90.00
#
_symmetry.space_group_name_H-M   'P 1'
#
loop_
_entity.id
_entity.type
_entity.pdbx_description
1 polymer ?
#
loop_
_entity_poly.entity_id
_entity_poly.type
_entity_poly.pdbx_seq_one_letter_code
_entity_poly.pdbx_strand_id
1 'polypeptide(L)'
;MIGRSTIWELRHGGGNATHPVHIHLVDFQVLSRTGGRNAVSSYEAAGMKDVVWIAPNETVRVVARYAPWDGVYMFHCHNLVHEDHDMLVAFNVTQLEKWGYDSETHFIDPMEPAFRPKNVVPEDYTDEAVKRKIEWFWGTNAYNRTSIVKRVGRNLMAISSSA
;
A
#
# COMPACT_ATOMS: atom_id res chain seq x y z
N MET A 1 8.17 -3.01 -8.25
CA MET A 1 7.79 -1.87 -9.12
C MET A 1 7.70 -0.56 -8.32
N ILE A 2 8.79 -0.02 -7.77
CA ILE A 2 8.71 1.26 -7.04
C ILE A 2 8.54 2.46 -7.98
N GLY A 3 7.59 3.34 -7.67
CA GLY A 3 7.49 4.68 -8.26
C GLY A 3 6.77 4.78 -9.60
N ARG A 4 6.38 3.65 -10.21
CA ARG A 4 5.57 3.58 -11.43
C ARG A 4 4.08 3.62 -11.07
N SER A 5 3.30 4.41 -11.80
CA SER A 5 1.85 4.34 -11.71
C SER A 5 1.35 3.09 -12.43
N THR A 6 0.49 2.33 -11.78
CA THR A 6 -0.16 1.16 -12.38
C THR A 6 -1.66 1.25 -12.23
N ILE A 7 -2.38 0.78 -13.23
CA ILE A 7 -3.83 0.70 -13.21
C ILE A 7 -4.21 -0.72 -12.80
N TRP A 8 -5.05 -0.84 -11.78
CA TRP A 8 -5.68 -2.10 -11.42
C TRP A 8 -7.15 -2.08 -11.87
N GLU A 9 -7.60 -3.19 -12.42
CA GLU A 9 -9.00 -3.45 -12.74
C GLU A 9 -9.57 -4.37 -11.67
N LEU A 10 -10.49 -3.85 -10.87
CA LEU A 10 -11.13 -4.55 -9.77
C LEU A 10 -12.53 -4.96 -10.21
N ARG A 11 -12.73 -6.26 -10.41
CA ARG A 11 -13.97 -6.79 -10.96
C ARG A 11 -14.74 -7.60 -9.92
N HIS A 12 -16.05 -7.35 -9.85
CA HIS A 12 -16.98 -8.18 -9.10
C HIS A 12 -17.06 -9.59 -9.71
N GLY A 13 -16.81 -10.62 -8.89
CA GLY A 13 -16.70 -12.02 -9.34
C GLY A 13 -18.04 -12.75 -9.54
N GLY A 14 -19.18 -12.11 -9.26
CA GLY A 14 -20.52 -12.71 -9.33
C GLY A 14 -21.22 -12.82 -7.97
N GLY A 15 -22.51 -13.18 -7.98
CA GLY A 15 -23.37 -13.20 -6.79
C GLY A 15 -23.92 -11.81 -6.42
N ASN A 16 -24.53 -11.70 -5.23
CA ASN A 16 -25.21 -10.49 -4.78
C ASN A 16 -24.45 -9.72 -3.68
N ALA A 17 -23.32 -10.26 -3.23
CA ALA A 17 -22.47 -9.59 -2.26
C ALA A 17 -21.84 -8.32 -2.84
N THR A 18 -21.38 -7.43 -1.98
CA THR A 18 -20.63 -6.24 -2.39
C THR A 18 -19.30 -6.19 -1.66
N HIS A 19 -18.30 -5.56 -2.27
CA HIS A 19 -16.93 -5.64 -1.79
C HIS A 19 -16.33 -4.24 -1.71
N PRO A 20 -16.19 -3.63 -0.51
CA PRO A 20 -15.26 -2.53 -0.32
C PRO A 20 -13.85 -3.10 -0.43
N VAL A 21 -13.10 -2.76 -1.49
CA VAL A 21 -11.73 -3.23 -1.70
C VAL A 21 -10.76 -2.19 -1.19
N HIS A 22 -9.86 -2.60 -0.30
CA HIS A 22 -8.76 -1.80 0.24
C HIS A 22 -7.42 -2.25 -0.34
N ILE A 23 -6.55 -1.29 -0.67
CA ILE A 23 -5.17 -1.54 -1.11
C ILE A 23 -4.23 -0.83 -0.13
N HIS A 24 -3.37 -1.57 0.56
CA HIS A 24 -2.39 -1.01 1.48
C HIS A 24 -1.31 -0.20 0.73
N LEU A 25 -0.49 0.56 1.47
CA LEU A 25 0.59 1.46 0.99
C LEU A 25 0.13 2.70 0.22
N VAL A 26 -0.86 2.59 -0.67
CA VAL A 26 -1.10 3.58 -1.72
C VAL A 26 -2.37 4.38 -1.53
N ASP A 27 -2.31 5.64 -1.95
CA ASP A 27 -3.48 6.39 -2.37
C ASP A 27 -3.72 6.12 -3.88
N PHE A 28 -4.99 5.99 -4.28
CA PHE A 28 -5.39 5.80 -5.68
C PHE A 28 -6.50 6.74 -6.12
N GLN A 29 -6.59 6.99 -7.43
CA GLN A 29 -7.70 7.69 -8.06
C GLN A 29 -8.62 6.69 -8.77
N VAL A 30 -9.94 6.86 -8.63
CA VAL A 30 -10.93 6.07 -9.38
C VAL A 30 -11.04 6.64 -10.80
N LEU A 31 -10.68 5.83 -11.80
CA LEU A 31 -10.70 6.24 -13.21
C LEU A 31 -12.04 6.01 -13.88
N SER A 32 -12.64 4.84 -13.66
CA SER A 32 -13.89 4.45 -14.32
C SER A 32 -14.62 3.37 -13.54
N ARG A 33 -15.94 3.32 -13.72
CA ARG A 33 -16.83 2.25 -13.27
C ARG A 33 -17.65 1.77 -14.46
N THR A 34 -17.75 0.47 -14.67
CA THR A 34 -18.58 -0.14 -15.72
C THR A 34 -19.42 -1.26 -15.13
N GLY A 35 -20.62 -1.48 -15.69
CA GLY A 35 -21.62 -2.35 -15.06
C GLY A 35 -22.05 -1.79 -13.70
N GLY A 36 -22.82 -2.56 -12.91
CA GLY A 36 -23.29 -2.13 -11.59
C GLY A 36 -23.76 -0.66 -11.54
N ARG A 37 -23.08 0.17 -10.75
CA ARG A 37 -23.37 1.62 -10.60
C ARG A 37 -23.00 2.48 -11.83
N ASN A 38 -22.11 1.99 -12.69
CA ASN A 38 -21.78 2.52 -14.01
C ASN A 38 -21.35 4.00 -14.09
N ALA A 39 -21.02 4.63 -12.96
CA ALA A 39 -20.58 6.02 -12.90
C ALA A 39 -19.71 6.27 -11.66
N VAL A 40 -18.60 6.98 -11.84
CA VAL A 40 -17.76 7.49 -10.74
C VAL A 40 -18.53 8.60 -10.03
N SER A 41 -18.68 8.49 -8.71
CA SER A 41 -19.42 9.50 -7.95
C SER A 41 -18.61 10.80 -7.84
N SER A 42 -19.28 11.94 -7.70
CA SER A 42 -18.60 13.25 -7.58
C SER A 42 -17.56 13.28 -6.46
N TYR A 43 -17.86 12.67 -5.31
CA TYR A 43 -16.94 12.56 -4.17
C TYR A 43 -15.77 11.60 -4.42
N GLU A 44 -15.90 10.64 -5.34
CA GLU A 44 -14.80 9.74 -5.72
C GLU A 44 -13.88 10.38 -6.76
N ALA A 45 -14.44 11.21 -7.64
CA ALA A 45 -13.67 11.99 -8.60
C ALA A 45 -12.94 13.18 -7.96
N ALA A 46 -13.41 13.65 -6.80
CA ALA A 46 -12.89 14.83 -6.12
C ALA A 46 -11.55 14.62 -5.38
N GLY A 47 -11.07 13.38 -5.25
CA GLY A 47 -9.86 13.11 -4.48
C GLY A 47 -9.30 11.71 -4.63
N MET A 48 -8.22 11.46 -3.88
CA MET A 48 -7.63 10.13 -3.78
C MET A 48 -8.33 9.30 -2.69
N LYS A 49 -8.30 7.98 -2.85
CA LYS A 49 -8.94 6.99 -2.00
C LYS A 49 -7.98 5.82 -1.77
N ASP A 50 -8.22 5.08 -0.70
CA ASP A 50 -7.54 3.82 -0.36
C ASP A 50 -8.53 2.64 -0.31
N VAL A 51 -9.83 2.93 -0.24
CA VAL A 51 -10.93 1.97 -0.29
C VAL A 51 -11.91 2.35 -1.39
N VAL A 52 -12.30 1.37 -2.21
CA VAL A 52 -13.32 1.54 -3.24
C VAL A 52 -14.38 0.45 -3.14
N TRP A 53 -15.64 0.88 -3.01
CA TRP A 53 -16.77 -0.06 -3.04
C TRP A 53 -16.94 -0.62 -4.46
N ILE A 54 -17.27 -1.91 -4.55
CA ILE A 54 -17.60 -2.64 -5.79
C ILE A 54 -18.95 -3.33 -5.57
N ALA A 55 -19.96 -2.87 -6.30
CA ALA A 55 -21.31 -3.41 -6.30
C ALA A 55 -21.41 -4.69 -7.16
N PRO A 56 -22.54 -5.42 -7.11
CA PRO A 56 -22.74 -6.58 -7.96
C PRO A 56 -22.62 -6.22 -9.44
N ASN A 57 -21.92 -7.07 -10.21
CA ASN A 57 -21.65 -6.88 -11.64
C ASN A 57 -20.90 -5.57 -11.98
N GLU A 58 -20.17 -4.99 -11.02
CA GLU A 58 -19.38 -3.78 -11.22
C GLU A 58 -17.91 -4.11 -11.50
N THR A 59 -17.29 -3.35 -12.42
CA THR A 59 -15.84 -3.30 -12.61
C THR A 59 -15.36 -1.88 -12.38
N VAL A 60 -14.31 -1.72 -11.58
CA VAL A 60 -13.74 -0.43 -11.21
C VAL A 60 -12.27 -0.38 -11.59
N ARG A 61 -11.86 0.64 -12.33
CA ARG A 61 -10.44 0.87 -12.64
C ARG A 61 -9.89 1.94 -11.71
N VAL A 62 -8.80 1.64 -11.02
CA VAL A 62 -8.09 2.58 -10.15
C VAL A 62 -6.65 2.73 -10.62
N VAL A 63 -6.10 3.94 -10.48
CA VAL A 63 -4.67 4.20 -10.72
C VAL A 63 -4.00 4.59 -9.42
N ALA A 64 -2.89 3.93 -9.11
CA ALA A 64 -2.12 4.18 -7.92
C ALA A 64 -0.62 4.26 -8.24
N ARG A 65 0.12 4.98 -7.40
CA ARG A 65 1.57 5.01 -7.44
C ARG A 65 2.12 4.17 -6.30
N TYR A 66 2.72 3.03 -6.62
CA TYR A 66 3.26 2.08 -5.65
C TYR A 66 4.63 2.55 -5.15
N ALA A 67 4.59 3.41 -4.14
CA ALA A 67 5.71 4.15 -3.59
C ALA A 67 5.32 4.72 -2.22
N PRO A 68 6.28 5.14 -1.39
CA PRO A 68 7.72 5.15 -1.65
C PRO A 68 8.45 3.90 -1.16
N TRP A 69 7.80 3.07 -0.34
CA TRP A 69 8.41 1.95 0.36
C TRP A 69 8.26 0.64 -0.43
N ASP A 70 9.33 -0.13 -0.46
CA ASP A 70 9.29 -1.55 -0.80
C ASP A 70 8.69 -2.37 0.34
N GLY A 71 8.11 -3.50 -0.03
CA GLY A 71 7.58 -4.46 0.94
C GLY A 71 6.44 -5.28 0.41
N VAL A 72 6.06 -6.26 1.22
CA VAL A 72 4.86 -7.08 1.01
C VAL A 72 3.70 -6.40 1.72
N TYR A 73 2.66 -6.05 0.96
CA TYR A 73 1.48 -5.33 1.42
C TYR A 73 0.21 -6.09 1.08
N MET A 74 -0.87 -5.86 1.82
CA MET A 74 -2.15 -6.53 1.61
C MET A 74 -3.06 -5.76 0.64
N PHE A 75 -3.89 -6.48 -0.10
CA PHE A 75 -5.11 -5.93 -0.67
C PHE A 75 -6.24 -6.92 -0.44
N HIS A 76 -7.41 -6.43 -0.03
CA HIS A 76 -8.48 -7.31 0.45
C HIS A 76 -9.84 -6.64 0.36
N CYS A 77 -10.89 -7.47 0.48
CA CYS A 77 -12.21 -6.96 0.80
C CYS A 77 -12.24 -6.56 2.27
N HIS A 78 -12.71 -5.35 2.55
CA HIS A 78 -12.85 -4.79 3.90
C HIS A 78 -14.22 -5.11 4.53
N ASN A 79 -14.97 -6.06 3.95
CA ASN A 79 -16.02 -6.75 4.68
C ASN A 79 -15.33 -7.87 5.47
N LEU A 80 -15.29 -7.72 6.79
CA LEU A 80 -14.50 -8.60 7.67
C LEU A 80 -14.90 -10.08 7.55
N VAL A 81 -16.17 -10.38 7.30
CA VAL A 81 -16.60 -11.78 7.10
C VAL A 81 -15.98 -12.35 5.82
N HIS A 82 -15.90 -11.54 4.76
CA HIS A 82 -15.24 -11.95 3.52
C HIS A 82 -13.72 -11.98 3.68
N GLU A 83 -13.14 -11.05 4.44
CA GLU A 83 -11.71 -11.00 4.75
C GLU A 83 -11.25 -12.24 5.50
N ASP A 84 -11.90 -12.56 6.63
CA ASP A 84 -11.55 -13.69 7.51
C ASP A 84 -11.79 -15.05 6.84
N HIS A 85 -12.64 -15.09 5.82
CA HIS A 85 -12.93 -16.29 5.03
C HIS A 85 -12.37 -16.15 3.60
N ASP A 86 -11.20 -15.48 3.59
CA ASP A 86 -10.05 -15.53 2.70
C ASP A 86 -10.09 -14.67 1.44
N MET A 87 -10.91 -13.62 1.44
CA MET A 87 -10.86 -12.57 0.41
C MET A 87 -9.75 -11.53 0.70
N LEU A 88 -8.56 -12.05 1.00
CA LEU A 88 -7.35 -11.31 1.30
C LEU A 88 -6.17 -11.90 0.52
N VAL A 89 -5.36 -11.03 -0.08
CA VAL A 89 -4.17 -11.44 -0.81
C VAL A 89 -3.07 -10.38 -0.65
N ALA A 90 -1.83 -10.76 -0.96
CA ALA A 90 -0.67 -9.89 -0.84
C ALA A 90 -0.08 -9.52 -2.21
N PHE A 91 0.57 -8.36 -2.28
CA PHE A 91 1.40 -7.95 -3.40
C PHE A 91 2.74 -7.42 -2.90
N ASN A 92 3.79 -7.57 -3.73
CA ASN A 92 5.13 -7.12 -3.39
C ASN A 92 5.52 -5.88 -4.22
N VAL A 93 5.82 -4.78 -3.54
CA VAL A 93 6.40 -3.59 -4.14
C VAL A 93 7.92 -3.75 -4.17
N THR A 94 8.42 -4.40 -5.22
CA THR A 94 9.86 -4.69 -5.31
C THR A 94 10.70 -3.47 -5.76
N GLN A 95 11.88 -3.29 -5.15
CA GLN A 95 12.99 -2.63 -5.82
C GLN A 95 13.73 -3.72 -6.61
N LEU A 96 13.65 -3.71 -7.94
CA LEU A 96 14.37 -4.72 -8.73
C LEU A 96 15.88 -4.53 -8.52
N GLU A 97 16.58 -5.60 -8.14
CA GLU A 97 18.02 -5.78 -7.87
C GLU A 97 18.99 -5.26 -8.96
N LYS A 98 18.51 -4.62 -10.04
CA LYS A 98 19.30 -4.15 -11.18
C LYS A 98 20.28 -3.00 -10.84
N TRP A 99 20.45 -2.66 -9.56
CA TRP A 99 21.27 -1.55 -9.07
C TRP A 99 22.12 -1.88 -7.80
N GLY A 100 22.22 -3.15 -7.40
CA GLY A 100 23.16 -3.59 -6.35
C GLY A 100 22.75 -3.28 -4.90
N TYR A 101 21.56 -3.71 -4.48
CA TYR A 101 21.11 -3.60 -3.09
C TYR A 101 21.34 -4.90 -2.32
N ASP A 102 21.90 -4.79 -1.12
CA ASP A 102 22.08 -5.91 -0.18
C ASP A 102 20.84 -6.11 0.72
N SER A 103 20.73 -7.29 1.31
CA SER A 103 19.57 -7.77 2.07
C SER A 103 19.51 -7.26 3.52
N GLU A 104 20.42 -6.38 3.95
CA GLU A 104 20.67 -6.18 5.39
C GLU A 104 19.84 -5.07 6.05
N THR A 105 19.02 -4.29 5.32
CA THR A 105 18.29 -3.14 5.91
C THR A 105 16.89 -2.84 5.38
N HIS A 106 16.25 -3.75 4.66
CA HIS A 106 14.96 -3.44 4.02
C HIS A 106 13.77 -3.98 4.83
N PHE A 107 12.80 -3.11 5.17
CA PHE A 107 11.54 -3.42 5.86
C PHE A 107 10.55 -4.20 4.97
N ILE A 108 11.05 -5.16 4.19
CA ILE A 108 10.27 -5.85 3.16
C ILE A 108 9.47 -7.00 3.75
N ASP A 109 10.03 -7.71 4.73
CA ASP A 109 9.39 -8.86 5.37
C ASP A 109 8.48 -8.39 6.53
N PRO A 110 7.14 -8.50 6.39
CA PRO A 110 6.22 -8.15 7.48
C PRO A 110 6.37 -9.07 8.70
N MET A 111 7.07 -10.20 8.57
CA MET A 111 7.31 -11.17 9.63
C MET A 111 8.70 -11.08 10.25
N GLU A 112 9.49 -10.04 9.96
CA GLU A 112 10.82 -9.82 10.51
C GLU A 112 10.84 -9.94 12.05
N PRO A 113 11.60 -10.91 12.62
CA PRO A 113 11.66 -11.17 14.06
C PRO A 113 11.92 -9.94 14.94
N ALA A 114 12.70 -8.96 14.47
CA ALA A 114 13.01 -7.76 15.23
C ALA A 114 11.78 -6.89 15.57
N PHE A 115 10.70 -7.01 14.80
CA PHE A 115 9.46 -6.24 14.95
C PHE A 115 8.30 -7.05 15.51
N ARG A 116 8.50 -8.33 15.83
CA ARG A 116 7.44 -9.18 16.38
C ARG A 116 7.05 -8.76 17.80
N PRO A 117 5.79 -9.03 18.20
CA PRO A 117 5.35 -8.86 19.58
C PRO A 117 6.26 -9.62 20.55
N LYS A 118 6.50 -9.03 21.72
CA LYS A 118 7.22 -9.65 22.82
C LYS A 118 6.27 -9.93 23.98
N ASN A 119 6.64 -10.88 24.84
CA ASN A 119 5.92 -11.11 26.08
C ASN A 119 5.92 -9.85 26.94
N VAL A 120 4.81 -9.63 27.65
CA VAL A 120 4.68 -8.51 28.58
C VAL A 120 5.58 -8.78 29.80
N VAL A 121 6.63 -7.97 29.95
CA VAL A 121 7.52 -7.99 31.11
C VAL A 121 7.52 -6.61 31.77
N PRO A 122 7.25 -6.48 33.09
CA PRO A 122 7.14 -5.17 33.75
C PRO A 122 8.34 -4.26 33.55
N GLU A 123 9.54 -4.81 33.38
CA GLU A 123 10.80 -4.09 33.20
C GLU A 123 10.85 -3.29 31.89
N ASP A 124 10.12 -3.73 30.86
CA ASP A 124 10.03 -3.05 29.55
C ASP A 124 9.22 -1.74 29.62
N TYR A 125 8.51 -1.49 30.73
CA TYR A 125 7.66 -0.32 30.94
C TYR A 125 8.32 0.77 31.80
N THR A 126 9.59 0.62 32.14
CA THR A 126 10.38 1.70 32.74
C THR A 126 10.67 2.80 31.71
N ASP A 127 10.77 4.06 32.16
CA ASP A 127 11.08 5.19 31.28
C ASP A 127 12.39 4.96 30.51
N GLU A 128 13.40 4.37 31.15
CA GLU A 128 14.67 4.02 30.52
C GLU A 128 14.50 2.95 29.44
N ALA A 129 13.72 1.90 29.70
CA ALA A 129 13.49 0.84 28.71
C ALA A 129 12.71 1.35 27.49
N VAL A 130 11.67 2.16 27.73
CA VAL A 130 10.89 2.79 26.66
C VAL A 130 11.78 3.72 25.82
N LYS A 131 12.59 4.58 26.45
CA LYS A 131 13.53 5.47 25.74
C LYS A 131 14.53 4.68 24.88
N ARG A 132 15.18 3.66 25.44
CA ARG A 132 16.11 2.80 24.67
C ARG A 132 15.42 2.18 23.45
N LYS A 133 14.16 1.73 23.59
CA LYS A 133 13.43 1.12 22.48
C LYS A 133 13.03 2.16 21.42
N ILE A 134 12.63 3.37 21.82
CA ILE A 134 12.37 4.49 20.90
C ILE A 134 13.64 4.88 20.14
N GLU A 135 14.77 5.00 20.83
CA GLU A 135 16.07 5.29 20.20
C GLU A 135 16.46 4.21 19.18
N TRP A 136 16.23 2.94 19.51
CA TRP A 136 16.41 1.84 18.57
C TRP A 136 15.52 1.99 17.34
N PHE A 137 14.22 2.25 17.50
CA PHE A 137 13.29 2.46 16.38
C PHE A 137 13.72 3.65 15.51
N TRP A 138 14.12 4.76 16.13
CA TRP A 138 14.65 5.93 15.43
C TRP A 138 15.90 5.58 14.61
N GLY A 139 16.82 4.82 15.20
CA GLY A 139 18.06 4.38 14.55
C GLY A 139 17.85 3.51 13.31
N THR A 140 16.70 2.83 13.19
CA THR A 140 16.35 2.05 12.00
C THR A 140 16.09 2.90 10.75
N ASN A 141 15.83 4.21 10.92
CA ASN A 141 15.63 5.16 9.82
C ASN A 141 14.48 4.78 8.85
N ALA A 142 13.45 4.07 9.35
CA ALA A 142 12.43 3.38 8.55
C ALA A 142 11.69 4.24 7.51
N TYR A 143 11.52 5.53 7.80
CA TYR A 143 10.74 6.44 6.95
C TYR A 143 11.57 7.53 6.28
N ASN A 144 12.90 7.36 6.21
CA ASN A 144 13.75 8.37 5.62
C ASN A 144 13.58 8.49 4.11
N ARG A 145 13.11 9.67 3.67
CA ARG A 145 12.79 9.96 2.27
C ARG A 145 14.00 10.45 1.45
N THR A 146 15.17 10.69 2.06
CA THR A 146 16.32 11.32 1.34
C THR A 146 16.88 10.46 0.20
N SER A 147 16.75 9.13 0.24
CA SER A 147 17.11 8.24 -0.88
C SER A 147 16.08 8.22 -2.02
N ILE A 148 14.83 8.64 -1.75
CA ILE A 148 13.67 8.50 -2.64
C ILE A 148 13.38 9.80 -3.41
N VAL A 149 13.46 10.96 -2.75
CA VAL A 149 13.19 12.28 -3.39
C VAL A 149 14.19 12.60 -4.51
N LYS A 150 15.47 12.23 -4.35
CA LYS A 150 16.51 12.43 -5.39
C LYS A 150 16.25 11.65 -6.70
N ARG A 151 15.40 10.62 -6.68
CA ARG A 151 15.07 9.79 -7.86
C ARG A 151 13.76 10.18 -8.52
N VAL A 152 12.77 10.64 -7.76
CA VAL A 152 11.47 11.08 -8.30
C VAL A 152 11.55 12.41 -9.03
N GLY A 153 12.40 13.34 -8.57
CA GLY A 153 12.56 14.67 -9.18
C GLY A 153 13.08 14.67 -10.62
N ARG A 154 13.67 13.57 -11.11
CA ARG A 154 14.16 13.46 -12.51
C ARG A 154 13.09 13.00 -13.50
N ASN A 155 12.06 12.27 -13.07
CA ASN A 155 11.08 11.68 -14.00
C ASN A 155 9.81 12.53 -14.19
N LEU A 156 9.57 13.54 -13.36
CA LEU A 156 8.44 14.46 -13.55
C LEU A 156 8.72 15.57 -14.57
N MET A 157 9.99 15.94 -14.81
CA MET A 157 10.35 16.92 -15.85
C MET A 157 10.31 16.36 -17.29
N ALA A 158 10.20 15.04 -17.48
CA ALA A 158 10.25 14.42 -18.80
C ALA A 158 8.86 14.19 -19.45
N ILE A 159 7.76 14.55 -18.78
CA ILE A 159 6.39 14.31 -19.28
C ILE A 159 5.73 15.63 -19.75
N SER A 160 6.40 16.79 -19.61
CA SER A 160 5.85 18.10 -19.98
C SER A 160 6.38 18.67 -21.30
N SER A 161 7.09 17.90 -22.13
CA SER A 161 7.70 18.42 -23.38
C SER A 161 7.33 17.65 -24.66
N SER A 162 6.17 16.99 -24.69
CA SER A 162 5.61 16.48 -25.94
C SER A 162 4.10 16.72 -25.96
N ALA A 163 3.74 17.96 -26.30
CA ALA A 163 2.49 18.36 -26.91
C ALA A 163 2.80 18.85 -28.32
#